data_AF-A0ABD0N7Z2-F1
#
_entry.id   AF-A0ABD0N7Z2-F1
#
_cell.length_a   1.000
_cell.length_b   1.000
_cell.length_c   1.000
_cell.angle_alpha   90.00
_cell.angle_beta   90.00
_cell.angle_gamma   90.00
#
_symmetry.space_group_name_H-M   'P 1'
#
loop_
_entity.id
_entity.type
_entity.pdbx_description
1 polymer ?
#
loop_
_entity_poly.entity_id
_entity_poly.type
_entity_poly.pdbx_seq_one_letter_code
_entity_poly.pdbx_strand_id
1 'polypeptide(L)'
;LETALRHGLRGCAYPLPCAEDVVCEVSLKGDGPWVGRDAMLCINLRNKCSSPRSVTLYSQAAATYYTGVRKTFLKRDHTCIELKPSECRPLDWTLTYDEYKEHLVDHASLMLNLFGHVTQTKQVVATQYSFRLRTPDLVIA
;
A
#
# COMPACT_ATOMS: atom_id res chain seq x y z
N LEU A 1 38.18 -2.25 -7.59
CA LEU A 1 37.13 -2.80 -6.70
C LEU A 1 36.48 -1.70 -5.84
N GLU A 2 37.23 -0.71 -5.33
CA GLU A 2 36.69 0.39 -4.50
C GLU A 2 35.80 1.42 -5.23
N THR A 3 35.96 1.62 -6.54
CA THR A 3 35.23 2.67 -7.28
C THR A 3 33.72 2.37 -7.41
N ALA A 4 33.33 1.10 -7.49
CA ALA A 4 31.93 0.68 -7.59
C ALA A 4 31.18 0.85 -6.25
N LEU A 5 31.86 0.70 -5.12
CA LEU A 5 31.27 0.89 -3.78
C LEU A 5 31.04 2.36 -3.45
N ARG A 6 31.82 3.28 -4.04
CA ARG A 6 31.64 4.73 -3.87
C ARG A 6 30.51 5.31 -4.75
N HIS A 7 30.20 4.66 -5.88
CA HIS A 7 29.22 5.13 -6.86
C HIS A 7 27.92 4.29 -6.95
N GLY A 8 27.84 3.14 -6.27
CA GLY A 8 26.59 2.39 -6.10
C GLY A 8 25.63 3.12 -5.18
N LEU A 9 24.34 3.15 -5.53
CA LEU A 9 23.28 3.97 -4.92
C LEU A 9 23.53 4.19 -3.43
N ARG A 10 23.94 5.41 -3.08
CA ARG A 10 23.81 5.93 -1.72
C ARG A 10 22.33 5.85 -1.39
N GLY A 11 21.93 4.75 -0.72
CA GLY A 11 20.68 4.68 0.01
C GLY A 11 20.66 5.94 0.85
N CYS A 12 19.60 6.73 0.69
CA CYS A 12 19.48 8.02 1.32
C CYS A 12 19.65 7.83 2.82
N ALA A 13 20.87 8.07 3.33
CA ALA A 13 21.18 8.01 4.75
C ALA A 13 20.69 9.32 5.37
N TYR A 14 19.40 9.62 5.18
CA TYR A 14 18.74 10.52 6.09
C TYR A 14 18.59 9.74 7.39
N PRO A 15 19.27 10.13 8.48
CA PRO A 15 18.87 9.63 9.78
C PRO A 15 17.40 9.99 9.93
N LEU A 16 16.55 8.96 10.06
CA LEU A 16 15.13 9.17 10.27
C LEU A 16 14.99 9.95 11.59
N PRO A 17 14.50 11.20 11.56
CA PRO A 17 14.47 12.05 12.77
C PRO A 17 13.42 11.59 13.79
N CYS A 18 12.64 10.57 13.45
CA CYS A 18 11.41 10.19 14.14
C CYS A 18 11.49 8.72 14.54
N ALA A 19 11.05 8.42 15.77
CA ALA A 19 10.87 7.05 16.22
C ALA A 19 9.92 6.30 15.25
N GLU A 20 10.38 5.16 14.71
CA GLU A 20 9.59 4.28 13.84
C GLU A 20 8.60 3.44 14.66
N ASP A 21 7.69 4.12 15.33
CA ASP A 21 6.76 3.50 16.26
C ASP A 21 5.57 2.86 15.54
N VAL A 22 5.14 3.43 14.42
CA VAL A 22 3.99 2.95 13.64
C VAL A 22 4.46 2.24 12.38
N VAL A 23 3.94 1.04 12.13
CA VAL A 23 4.20 0.24 10.93
C VAL A 23 2.91 0.04 10.14
N CYS A 24 3.02 0.09 8.81
CA CYS A 24 1.91 -0.13 7.88
C CYS A 24 2.23 -1.27 6.93
N GLU A 25 1.43 -2.33 6.97
CA GLU A 25 1.54 -3.50 6.10
C GLU A 25 0.22 -3.74 5.37
N VAL A 26 0.28 -4.32 4.18
CA VAL A 26 -0.91 -4.64 3.38
C VAL A 26 -0.97 -6.14 3.17
N SER A 27 -2.14 -6.72 3.42
CA SER A 27 -2.42 -8.12 3.14
C SER A 27 -3.67 -8.28 2.28
N LEU A 28 -3.68 -9.36 1.49
CA LEU A 28 -4.84 -9.79 0.71
C LEU A 28 -5.68 -10.75 1.55
N LYS A 29 -7.00 -10.64 1.48
CA LYS A 29 -7.89 -11.64 2.08
C LYS A 29 -8.02 -12.84 1.13
N GLY A 30 -7.76 -14.04 1.65
CA GLY A 30 -7.91 -15.31 0.92
C GLY A 30 -7.03 -15.41 -0.31
N ASP A 31 -7.62 -15.91 -1.41
CA ASP A 31 -6.96 -16.12 -2.70
C ASP A 31 -6.64 -14.81 -3.46
N GLY A 32 -6.99 -13.66 -2.91
CA GLY A 32 -6.83 -12.39 -3.62
C GLY A 32 -7.92 -12.13 -4.66
N PRO A 33 -7.90 -10.94 -5.27
CA PRO A 33 -9.03 -10.44 -6.03
C PRO A 33 -9.09 -11.02 -7.44
N TRP A 34 -10.32 -11.20 -7.92
CA TRP A 34 -10.63 -11.65 -9.27
C TRP A 34 -11.09 -10.47 -10.13
N VAL A 35 -10.77 -10.51 -11.43
CA VAL A 35 -11.32 -9.57 -12.40
C VAL A 35 -12.85 -9.72 -12.43
N GLY A 36 -13.57 -8.60 -12.46
CA GLY A 36 -15.03 -8.58 -12.47
C GLY A 36 -15.70 -8.56 -11.10
N ARG A 37 -14.91 -8.52 -10.01
CA ARG A 37 -15.39 -8.42 -8.63
C ARG A 37 -14.67 -7.31 -7.87
N ASP A 38 -15.23 -6.86 -6.76
CA ASP A 38 -14.56 -5.90 -5.91
C ASP A 38 -13.28 -6.48 -5.32
N ALA A 39 -12.19 -5.71 -5.35
CA ALA A 39 -10.92 -6.10 -4.77
C ALA A 39 -10.84 -5.62 -3.32
N MET A 40 -10.74 -6.57 -2.39
CA MET A 40 -10.66 -6.28 -0.95
C MET A 40 -9.24 -6.52 -0.44
N LEU A 41 -8.66 -5.47 0.15
CA LEU A 41 -7.36 -5.45 0.80
C LEU A 41 -7.55 -5.19 2.30
N CYS A 42 -6.60 -5.64 3.10
CA CYS A 42 -6.51 -5.31 4.51
C CYS A 42 -5.25 -4.50 4.76
N ILE A 43 -5.40 -3.26 5.24
CA ILE A 43 -4.29 -2.42 5.64
C ILE A 43 -4.12 -2.59 7.16
N ASN A 44 -3.01 -3.16 7.58
CA ASN A 44 -2.70 -3.40 8.98
C ASN A 44 -1.80 -2.27 9.50
N LEU A 45 -2.36 -1.42 10.36
CA LEU A 45 -1.60 -0.40 11.07
C LEU A 45 -1.25 -0.90 12.47
N ARG A 46 0.04 -0.94 12.79
CA ARG A 46 0.52 -1.38 14.10
C ARG A 46 1.26 -0.27 14.82
N ASN A 47 0.79 0.08 16.00
CA ASN A 47 1.53 0.91 16.94
C ASN A 47 2.42 0.00 17.81
N LYS A 48 3.73 0.21 17.80
CA LYS A 48 4.70 -0.51 18.65
C LYS A 48 4.97 0.21 19.97
N CYS A 49 4.48 1.43 20.12
CA CYS A 49 4.72 2.27 21.29
C CYS A 49 3.69 1.98 22.39
N SER A 50 4.08 2.26 23.64
CA SER A 50 3.20 2.20 24.81
C SER A 50 2.30 3.43 24.98
N SER A 51 2.37 4.39 24.06
CA SER A 51 1.53 5.60 24.03
C SER A 51 0.57 5.57 22.83
N PRO A 52 -0.63 6.16 22.94
CA PRO A 52 -1.55 6.25 21.82
C PRO A 52 -0.98 7.16 20.71
N ARG A 53 -1.30 6.83 19.45
CA ARG A 53 -0.84 7.55 18.26
C ARG A 53 -2.02 7.89 17.36
N SER A 54 -2.04 9.11 16.84
CA SER A 54 -3.01 9.55 15.83
C SER A 54 -2.35 9.52 14.47
N VAL A 55 -2.92 8.77 13.54
CA VAL A 55 -2.37 8.54 12.20
C VAL A 55 -3.37 9.03 11.16
N THR A 56 -2.92 9.92 10.28
CA THR A 56 -3.65 10.28 9.06
C THR A 56 -3.08 9.47 7.91
N LEU A 57 -3.87 8.54 7.38
CA LEU A 57 -3.49 7.65 6.29
C LEU A 57 -4.13 8.13 4.99
N TYR A 58 -3.30 8.41 3.99
CA TYR A 58 -3.70 8.67 2.61
C TYR A 58 -3.48 7.40 1.79
N SER A 59 -4.52 6.92 1.14
CA SER A 59 -4.46 5.77 0.26
C SER A 59 -4.72 6.20 -1.18
N GLN A 60 -3.94 5.65 -2.11
CA GLN A 60 -4.02 5.99 -3.51
C GLN A 60 -3.81 4.73 -4.35
N ALA A 61 -4.87 4.31 -5.04
CA ALA A 61 -4.81 3.20 -5.97
C ALA A 61 -4.62 3.69 -7.40
N ALA A 62 -3.83 2.94 -8.16
CA ALA A 62 -3.55 3.24 -9.54
C ALA A 62 -3.48 1.96 -10.38
N ALA A 63 -3.95 2.04 -11.62
CA ALA A 63 -3.69 1.02 -12.62
C ALA A 63 -2.27 1.20 -13.15
N THR A 64 -1.52 0.09 -13.19
CA THR A 64 -0.13 0.08 -13.63
C THR A 64 0.05 -0.92 -14.77
N TYR A 65 0.99 -0.60 -15.66
CA TYR A 65 1.56 -1.59 -16.56
C TYR A 65 2.40 -2.57 -15.74
N TYR A 66 2.63 -3.77 -16.28
CA TYR A 66 3.50 -4.78 -15.66
C TYR A 66 4.93 -4.28 -15.41
N THR A 67 5.36 -3.23 -16.13
CA THR A 67 6.64 -2.53 -15.95
C THR A 67 6.69 -1.66 -14.68
N GLY A 68 5.57 -1.53 -13.96
CA GLY A 68 5.43 -0.63 -12.81
C GLY A 68 5.07 0.81 -13.19
N VAL A 69 5.01 1.14 -14.48
CA VAL A 69 4.60 2.47 -14.94
C VAL A 69 3.12 2.69 -14.63
N ARG A 70 2.79 3.81 -13.99
CA ARG A 70 1.42 4.21 -13.70
C ARG A 70 0.70 4.66 -14.97
N LYS A 71 -0.45 4.06 -15.27
CA LYS A 71 -1.37 4.52 -16.33
C LYS A 71 -2.28 5.62 -15.82
N THR A 72 -3.05 5.34 -14.77
CA THR A 72 -4.04 6.27 -14.23
C THR A 72 -4.32 6.00 -12.75
N PHE A 73 -4.87 6.99 -12.06
CA PHE A 73 -5.39 6.84 -10.71
C PHE A 73 -6.81 6.29 -10.74
N LEU A 74 -7.11 5.37 -9.83
CA LEU A 74 -8.41 4.74 -9.71
C LEU A 74 -9.18 5.27 -8.51
N LYS A 75 -8.49 5.39 -7.38
CA LYS A 75 -9.09 5.77 -6.10
C LYS A 75 -8.11 6.55 -5.26
N ARG A 76 -8.62 7.52 -4.50
CA ARG A 76 -7.87 8.27 -3.49
C ARG A 76 -8.76 8.45 -2.28
N ASP A 77 -8.31 7.95 -1.14
CA ASP A 77 -9.01 8.09 0.13
C ASP A 77 -8.06 8.63 1.19
N HIS A 78 -8.63 9.23 2.24
CA HIS A 78 -7.88 9.55 3.44
C HIS A 78 -8.69 9.17 4.67
N THR A 79 -8.00 8.69 5.70
CA THR A 79 -8.63 8.22 6.92
C THR A 79 -7.81 8.67 8.12
N CYS A 80 -8.47 9.23 9.12
CA CYS A 80 -7.85 9.57 10.40
C CYS A 80 -8.16 8.47 11.42
N ILE A 81 -7.11 7.95 12.07
CA ILE A 81 -7.19 6.76 12.90
C ILE A 81 -6.45 7.02 14.19
N GLU A 82 -7.11 6.72 15.31
CA GLU A 82 -6.44 6.64 16.60
C GLU A 82 -6.07 5.18 16.87
N LEU A 83 -4.79 4.96 17.16
CA LEU A 83 -4.22 3.69 17.56
C LEU A 83 -3.91 3.74 19.06
N LYS A 84 -4.43 2.78 19.80
CA LYS A 84 -4.11 2.55 21.21
C LYS A 84 -2.64 2.09 21.35
N PRO A 85 -2.09 2.16 22.57
CA PRO A 85 -0.80 1.54 22.88
C PRO A 85 -0.73 0.09 22.41
N SER A 86 0.35 -0.26 21.71
CA SER A 86 0.62 -1.63 21.23
C SER A 86 -0.48 -2.25 20.35
N GLU A 87 -1.42 -1.46 19.83
CA GLU A 87 -2.55 -1.95 19.04
C GLU A 87 -2.14 -2.25 17.60
N CYS A 88 -2.67 -3.36 17.07
CA CYS A 88 -2.70 -3.63 15.64
C CYS A 88 -4.14 -3.48 15.16
N ARG A 89 -4.38 -2.51 14.28
CA ARG A 89 -5.70 -2.19 13.75
C ARG A 89 -5.75 -2.53 12.26
N PRO A 90 -6.51 -3.58 11.87
CA PRO A 90 -6.80 -3.85 10.48
C PRO A 90 -7.84 -2.86 9.95
N LEU A 91 -7.65 -2.40 8.72
CA LEU A 91 -8.58 -1.56 7.99
C LEU A 91 -8.95 -2.26 6.69
N ASP A 92 -10.24 -2.49 6.51
CA ASP A 92 -10.75 -3.01 5.27
C ASP A 92 -10.75 -1.89 4.22
N TRP A 93 -10.07 -2.14 3.11
CA TRP A 93 -10.00 -1.22 1.99
C TRP A 93 -10.51 -1.93 0.73
N THR A 94 -11.47 -1.31 0.05
CA THR A 94 -12.16 -1.91 -1.09
C THR A 94 -12.00 -1.04 -2.34
N LEU A 95 -11.59 -1.67 -3.44
CA LEU A 95 -11.64 -1.11 -4.78
C LEU A 95 -12.75 -1.79 -5.56
N THR A 96 -13.78 -1.04 -5.92
CA THR A 96 -14.96 -1.54 -6.60
C THR A 96 -14.69 -1.83 -8.08
N TYR A 97 -15.42 -2.78 -8.65
CA TYR A 97 -15.31 -3.11 -10.08
C TYR A 97 -15.48 -1.87 -10.98
N ASP A 98 -16.45 -1.01 -10.67
CA ASP A 98 -16.71 0.19 -11.47
C ASP A 98 -15.55 1.20 -11.46
N GLU A 99 -14.80 1.31 -10.36
CA GLU A 99 -13.63 2.19 -10.27
C GLU A 99 -12.49 1.74 -11.21
N TYR A 100 -12.33 0.42 -11.42
CA TYR A 100 -11.17 -0.11 -12.15
C TYR A 100 -11.47 -0.65 -13.56
N LYS A 101 -12.72 -1.05 -13.88
CA LYS A 101 -13.06 -1.84 -15.08
C LYS A 101 -12.54 -1.25 -16.39
N GLU A 102 -12.61 0.06 -16.57
CA GLU A 102 -12.23 0.74 -17.83
C GLU A 102 -10.72 1.02 -17.90
N HIS A 103 -10.03 0.87 -16.78
CA HIS A 103 -8.66 1.33 -16.60
C HIS A 103 -7.66 0.18 -16.49
N LEU A 104 -8.14 -1.07 -16.38
CA LEU A 104 -7.29 -2.24 -16.42
C LEU A 104 -6.41 -2.24 -17.68
N VAL A 105 -5.20 -2.75 -17.48
CA VAL A 105 -4.14 -2.83 -18.49
C VAL A 105 -3.65 -4.26 -18.51
N ASP A 106 -2.67 -4.56 -19.37
CA ASP A 106 -2.05 -5.87 -19.49
C ASP A 106 -1.72 -6.46 -18.12
N HIS A 107 -2.09 -7.73 -17.97
CA HIS A 107 -2.02 -8.49 -16.72
C HIS A 107 -2.92 -8.01 -15.57
N ALA A 108 -3.76 -6.99 -15.70
CA ALA A 108 -4.62 -6.49 -14.62
C ALA A 108 -3.84 -6.14 -13.33
N SER A 109 -2.69 -5.49 -13.52
CA SER A 109 -1.80 -5.02 -12.45
C SER A 109 -2.29 -3.71 -11.84
N LEU A 110 -2.26 -3.68 -10.50
CA LEU A 110 -2.72 -2.57 -9.68
C LEU A 110 -1.67 -2.26 -8.62
N MET A 111 -1.61 -0.99 -8.23
CA MET A 111 -0.70 -0.51 -7.21
C MET A 111 -1.46 0.35 -6.19
N LEU A 112 -1.33 0.00 -4.92
CA LEU A 112 -1.81 0.77 -3.79
C LEU A 112 -0.62 1.48 -3.13
N ASN A 113 -0.65 2.80 -3.12
CA ASN A 113 0.28 3.63 -2.37
C ASN A 113 -0.39 4.12 -1.10
N LEU A 114 0.27 3.93 0.03
CA LEU A 114 -0.17 4.34 1.35
C LEU A 114 0.84 5.33 1.93
N PHE A 115 0.35 6.49 2.37
CA PHE A 115 1.14 7.52 3.03
C PHE A 115 0.50 7.84 4.37
N GLY A 116 1.13 7.47 5.46
CA GLY A 116 0.70 7.77 6.82
C GLY A 116 1.49 8.93 7.42
N HIS A 117 0.82 9.82 8.15
CA HIS A 117 1.45 10.82 8.98
C HIS A 117 1.03 10.63 10.45
N VAL A 118 2.00 10.48 11.34
CA VAL A 118 1.76 10.34 12.79
C VAL A 118 1.90 11.70 13.46
N THR A 119 0.82 12.20 14.06
CA THR A 119 0.77 13.57 14.60
C THR A 119 1.79 13.82 15.71
N GLN A 120 1.98 12.86 16.62
CA GLN A 120 2.81 13.04 17.82
C GLN A 120 4.31 12.97 17.51
N THR A 121 4.73 12.02 16.69
CA THR A 121 6.15 11.80 16.38
C THR A 121 6.58 12.51 15.10
N LYS A 122 5.64 13.04 14.30
CA LYS A 122 5.87 13.52 12.93
C LYS A 122 6.45 12.45 12.00
N GLN A 123 6.32 11.18 12.39
CA GLN A 123 6.74 10.05 11.57
C GLN A 123 5.90 10.02 10.30
N VAL A 124 6.57 9.87 9.15
CA VAL A 124 5.94 9.58 7.87
C VAL A 124 6.11 8.10 7.58
N VAL A 125 5.02 7.41 7.33
CA VAL A 125 4.98 6.01 6.92
C VAL A 125 4.64 5.97 5.44
N ALA A 126 5.41 5.26 4.63
CA ALA A 126 5.13 5.10 3.21
C ALA A 126 5.22 3.62 2.84
N THR A 127 4.12 3.05 2.37
CA THR A 127 4.05 1.65 1.96
C THR A 127 3.45 1.57 0.58
N GLN A 128 4.12 0.85 -0.32
CA GLN A 128 3.60 0.54 -1.65
C GLN A 128 3.31 -0.96 -1.73
N TYR A 129 2.13 -1.30 -2.23
CA TYR A 129 1.71 -2.68 -2.42
C TYR A 129 1.20 -2.88 -3.84
N SER A 130 1.88 -3.74 -4.59
CA SER A 130 1.47 -4.12 -5.95
C SER A 130 0.76 -5.46 -5.91
N PHE A 131 -0.40 -5.54 -6.56
CA PHE A 131 -1.19 -6.75 -6.65
C PHE A 131 -1.79 -6.90 -8.04
N ARG A 132 -2.21 -8.13 -8.36
CA ARG A 132 -2.74 -8.49 -9.66
C ARG A 132 -4.12 -9.11 -9.49
N LEU A 133 -5.07 -8.71 -10.33
CA LEU A 133 -6.37 -9.39 -10.39
C LEU A 133 -6.22 -10.73 -11.14
N ARG A 134 -6.79 -11.80 -10.59
CA ARG A 134 -6.82 -13.12 -11.23
C ARG A 134 -7.90 -13.16 -12.30
N THR A 135 -7.55 -13.74 -13.45
CA THR A 135 -8.49 -14.10 -14.51
C THR A 135 -8.76 -15.60 -14.43
N PRO A 136 -10.01 -16.06 -14.60
CA PRO A 136 -10.31 -17.48 -14.65
C PRO A 136 -9.59 -18.14 -15.83
N ASP A 137 -9.10 -19.37 -15.61
CA ASP A 137 -8.45 -20.15 -16.65
C ASP A 137 -9.47 -20.63 -17.69
N LEU A 138 -9.10 -20.52 -18.96
CA LEU A 138 -9.89 -21.06 -20.06
C LEU A 138 -9.54 -22.54 -20.24
N VAL A 139 -10.51 -23.42 -20.00
CA VAL A 139 -10.38 -24.87 -20.27
C VAL A 139 -10.84 -25.11 -21.71
N ILE A 140 -9.93 -25.55 -22.57
CA ILE A 140 -10.24 -25.98 -23.94
C ILE A 140 -10.41 -27.51 -23.89
N ALA A 141 -11.62 -27.97 -24.22
CA ALA A 141 -11.99 -29.39 -24.29
C ALA A 141 -11.83 -29.92 -25.71
#